data_AF-A0A259E334-F1
#
_entry.id   AF-A0A259E334-F1
#
_cell.length_a   1.000
_cell.length_b   1.000
_cell.length_c   1.000
_cell.angle_alpha   90.00
_cell.angle_beta   90.00
_cell.angle_gamma   90.00
#
_symmetry.space_group_name_H-M   'P 1'
#
loop_
_entity.id
_entity.type
_entity.pdbx_description
1 polymer ?
#
loop_
_entity_poly.entity_id
_entity_poly.type
_entity_poly.pdbx_seq_one_letter_code
_entity_poly.pdbx_strand_id
1 'polypeptide(L)'
;MASKTKREAPAEAKSKAVAKAKAIAPDVPARIGTTPETDLRGLPDIFGRLIEDHDRHRALLAMIEVTEGKSADREALFEELVYELKSHAAAEEQALWSTVLRNPETTEFARHAVAEHKDIDKMLDDLTARDMGKKKWMERFADLKHEYLHHIREEEQEQFVESEKILTEADRQHMRDVFERRKTEEKARAELKPKLKVEDIA
;
A
#
# COMPACT_ATOMS: atom_id res chain seq x y z
N MET A 1 28.37 -10.61 -11.19
CA MET A 1 27.23 -11.54 -11.31
C MET A 1 26.22 -11.12 -10.26
N ALA A 2 25.05 -10.60 -10.64
CA ALA A 2 23.99 -10.32 -9.68
C ALA A 2 23.49 -11.65 -9.12
N SER A 3 23.48 -11.79 -7.80
CA SER A 3 22.84 -12.93 -7.14
C SER A 3 21.38 -12.96 -7.58
N LYS A 4 20.96 -13.99 -8.32
CA LYS A 4 19.54 -14.19 -8.64
C LYS A 4 18.83 -14.49 -7.32
N THR A 5 18.20 -13.49 -6.72
CA THR A 5 17.38 -13.65 -5.53
C THR A 5 16.29 -14.66 -5.88
N LYS A 6 16.19 -15.76 -5.12
CA LYS A 6 15.23 -16.82 -5.39
C LYS A 6 13.85 -16.42 -4.85
N ARG A 7 12.78 -16.80 -5.55
CA ARG A 7 11.40 -16.66 -5.08
C ARG A 7 11.25 -17.22 -3.67
N GLU A 8 10.66 -16.44 -2.78
CA GLU A 8 10.29 -16.85 -1.43
C GLU A 8 8.96 -17.60 -1.43
N ALA A 9 8.77 -18.53 -0.48
CA ALA A 9 7.47 -19.19 -0.31
C ALA A 9 6.38 -18.16 0.00
N PRO A 10 5.22 -18.16 -0.70
CA PRO A 10 4.20 -17.12 -0.52
C PRO A 10 3.74 -16.94 0.93
N ALA A 11 3.63 -18.03 1.69
CA ALA A 11 3.25 -17.98 3.11
C ALA A 11 4.33 -17.32 3.99
N GLU A 12 5.61 -17.53 3.68
CA GLU A 12 6.73 -16.93 4.42
C GLU A 12 6.83 -15.43 4.13
N ALA A 13 6.74 -15.05 2.86
CA ALA A 13 6.73 -13.64 2.43
C ALA A 13 5.58 -12.87 3.10
N LYS A 14 4.36 -13.42 3.08
CA LYS A 14 3.20 -12.84 3.77
C LYS A 14 3.44 -12.72 5.28
N SER A 15 3.97 -13.78 5.92
CA SER A 15 4.25 -13.77 7.35
C SER A 15 5.23 -12.68 7.74
N LYS A 16 6.30 -12.47 6.95
CA LYS A 16 7.28 -11.39 7.17
C LYS A 16 6.65 -10.01 7.00
N ALA A 17 5.84 -9.79 5.97
CA ALA A 17 5.12 -8.54 5.77
C ALA A 17 4.20 -8.20 6.97
N VAL A 18 3.42 -9.18 7.43
CA VAL A 18 2.56 -9.03 8.61
C VAL A 18 3.37 -8.77 9.88
N ALA A 19 4.52 -9.43 10.04
CA ALA A 19 5.41 -9.22 11.18
C ALA A 19 5.94 -7.78 11.25
N LYS A 20 6.20 -7.12 10.11
CA LYS A 20 6.60 -5.71 10.07
C LYS A 20 5.52 -4.77 10.61
N ALA A 21 4.25 -5.04 10.35
CA ALA A 21 3.15 -4.28 10.95
C ALA A 21 3.01 -4.56 12.44
N LYS A 22 3.09 -5.84 12.83
CA LYS A 22 3.06 -6.26 14.24
C LYS A 22 4.19 -5.66 15.09
N ALA A 23 5.34 -5.36 14.49
CA ALA A 23 6.45 -4.71 15.21
C ALA A 23 6.08 -3.32 15.75
N ILE A 24 5.07 -2.65 15.17
CA ILE A 24 4.59 -1.34 15.62
C ILE A 24 3.73 -1.46 16.89
N ALA A 25 2.83 -2.43 16.93
CA ALA A 25 1.96 -2.70 18.07
C ALA A 25 1.83 -4.22 18.30
N PRO A 26 2.77 -4.85 19.02
CA PRO A 26 2.89 -6.32 19.12
C PRO A 26 1.67 -7.04 19.68
N ASP A 27 0.95 -6.37 20.57
CA ASP A 27 -0.22 -6.89 21.29
C ASP A 27 -1.53 -6.73 20.52
N VAL A 28 -1.54 -5.92 19.45
CA VAL A 28 -2.72 -5.73 18.60
C VAL A 28 -2.81 -6.86 17.56
N PRO A 29 -3.94 -7.57 17.46
CA PRO A 29 -4.06 -8.68 16.53
C PRO A 29 -4.29 -8.20 15.07
N ALA A 30 -3.51 -8.72 14.12
CA ALA A 30 -3.67 -8.47 12.69
C ALA A 30 -4.68 -9.46 12.06
N ARG A 31 -5.98 -9.18 12.16
CA ARG A 31 -7.06 -10.03 11.64
C ARG A 31 -7.37 -9.75 10.16
N ILE A 32 -6.45 -10.12 9.27
CA ILE A 32 -6.53 -9.79 7.83
C ILE A 32 -7.62 -10.58 7.07
N GLY A 33 -8.01 -11.77 7.57
CA GLY A 33 -8.89 -12.67 6.84
C GLY A 33 -8.21 -13.29 5.61
N THR A 34 -8.99 -13.56 4.56
CA THR A 34 -8.47 -14.07 3.29
C THR A 34 -7.90 -12.93 2.44
N THR A 35 -6.80 -13.20 1.75
CA THR A 35 -6.19 -12.28 0.78
C THR A 35 -6.39 -12.82 -0.64
N PRO A 36 -6.33 -11.97 -1.68
CA PRO A 36 -6.43 -12.42 -3.06
C PRO A 36 -5.44 -13.54 -3.40
N GLU A 37 -5.90 -14.49 -4.22
CA GLU A 37 -5.04 -15.47 -4.86
C GLU A 37 -4.24 -14.78 -5.97
N THR A 38 -2.92 -14.95 -5.93
CA THR A 38 -1.99 -14.37 -6.90
C THR A 38 -0.69 -15.16 -6.91
N ASP A 39 -0.15 -15.42 -8.11
CA ASP A 39 1.13 -16.09 -8.30
C ASP A 39 2.33 -15.16 -8.18
N LEU A 40 2.09 -13.86 -7.99
CA LEU A 40 3.12 -12.83 -7.91
C LEU A 40 3.77 -12.74 -6.52
N ARG A 41 3.10 -13.27 -5.48
CA ARG A 41 3.59 -13.20 -4.10
C ARG A 41 4.91 -13.95 -3.93
N GLY A 42 5.88 -13.29 -3.28
CA GLY A 42 7.22 -13.81 -3.01
C GLY A 42 8.17 -13.78 -4.22
N LEU A 43 7.74 -13.24 -5.37
CA LEU A 43 8.65 -13.02 -6.49
C LEU A 43 9.76 -12.04 -6.11
N PRO A 44 10.98 -12.23 -6.64
CA PRO A 44 12.13 -11.38 -6.32
C PRO A 44 12.17 -10.07 -7.13
N ASP A 45 11.05 -9.64 -7.71
CA ASP A 45 10.93 -8.48 -8.60
C ASP A 45 9.91 -7.46 -8.08
N ILE A 46 9.52 -6.48 -8.90
CA ILE A 46 8.64 -5.38 -8.49
C ILE A 46 7.28 -5.89 -8.00
N PHE A 47 6.68 -6.90 -8.64
CA PHE A 47 5.33 -7.34 -8.26
C PHE A 47 5.32 -8.06 -6.93
N GLY A 48 6.30 -8.94 -6.69
CA GLY A 48 6.43 -9.58 -5.37
C GLY A 48 6.68 -8.55 -4.27
N ARG A 49 7.43 -7.49 -4.58
CA ARG A 49 7.71 -6.39 -3.64
C ARG A 49 6.50 -5.51 -3.34
N LEU A 50 5.67 -5.18 -4.34
CA LEU A 50 4.41 -4.44 -4.14
C LEU A 50 3.43 -5.26 -3.28
N ILE A 51 3.31 -6.56 -3.55
CA ILE A 51 2.44 -7.45 -2.76
C ILE A 51 2.91 -7.59 -1.31
N GLU A 52 4.22 -7.56 -1.06
CA GLU A 52 4.76 -7.51 0.30
C GLU A 52 4.26 -6.27 1.05
N ASP A 53 4.25 -5.10 0.39
CA ASP A 53 3.65 -3.90 0.96
C ASP A 53 2.15 -4.07 1.18
N HIS A 54 1.42 -4.61 0.21
CA HIS A 54 -0.03 -4.82 0.34
C HIS A 54 -0.37 -5.72 1.53
N ASP A 55 0.38 -6.81 1.73
CA ASP A 55 0.19 -7.69 2.89
C ASP A 55 0.49 -6.96 4.22
N ARG A 56 1.47 -6.05 4.23
CA ARG A 56 1.75 -5.18 5.38
C ARG A 56 0.63 -4.16 5.61
N HIS A 57 0.13 -3.52 4.56
CA HIS A 57 -0.93 -2.51 4.65
C HIS A 57 -2.24 -3.14 5.13
N ARG A 58 -2.58 -4.34 4.63
CA ARG A 58 -3.70 -5.14 5.14
C ARG A 58 -3.57 -5.41 6.63
N ALA A 59 -2.36 -5.71 7.11
CA ALA A 59 -2.11 -5.92 8.53
C ALA A 59 -2.33 -4.63 9.34
N LEU A 60 -1.76 -3.51 8.91
CA LEU A 60 -1.96 -2.19 9.56
C LEU A 60 -3.45 -1.83 9.63
N LEU A 61 -4.19 -1.97 8.52
CA LEU A 61 -5.63 -1.69 8.46
C LEU A 61 -6.42 -2.58 9.43
N ALA A 62 -6.13 -3.89 9.45
CA ALA A 62 -6.79 -4.84 10.35
C ALA A 62 -6.46 -4.58 11.83
N MET A 63 -5.24 -4.12 12.13
CA MET A 63 -4.83 -3.77 13.49
C MET A 63 -5.51 -2.49 13.96
N ILE A 64 -5.59 -1.45 13.12
CA ILE A 64 -6.28 -0.19 13.48
C ILE A 64 -7.76 -0.45 13.77
N GLU A 65 -8.43 -1.27 12.96
CA GLU A 65 -9.86 -1.58 13.10
C GLU A 65 -10.24 -2.12 14.49
N VAL A 66 -9.35 -2.87 15.13
CA VAL A 66 -9.60 -3.52 16.44
C VAL A 66 -9.12 -2.68 17.64
N THR A 67 -8.50 -1.52 17.41
CA THR A 67 -8.15 -0.60 18.49
C THR A 67 -9.39 0.18 18.98
N GLU A 68 -9.29 0.83 20.14
CA GLU A 68 -10.37 1.66 20.69
C GLU A 68 -9.88 3.06 21.06
N GLY A 69 -10.77 4.06 20.90
CA GLY A 69 -10.49 5.45 21.28
C GLY A 69 -9.23 6.02 20.64
N LYS A 70 -8.55 6.93 21.34
CA LYS A 70 -7.27 7.48 20.92
C LYS A 70 -6.14 6.81 21.68
N SER A 71 -5.97 5.50 21.47
CA SER A 71 -4.88 4.74 22.09
C SER A 71 -3.54 5.04 21.41
N ALA A 72 -2.45 4.87 22.14
CA ALA A 72 -1.09 5.03 21.58
C ALA A 72 -0.84 4.07 20.41
N ASP A 73 -1.38 2.83 20.49
CA ASP A 73 -1.28 1.87 19.39
C ASP A 73 -2.01 2.36 18.13
N ARG A 74 -3.21 2.95 18.27
CA ARG A 74 -3.95 3.50 17.12
C ARG A 74 -3.17 4.63 16.47
N GLU A 75 -2.60 5.53 17.27
CA GLU A 75 -1.79 6.64 16.77
C GLU A 75 -0.58 6.13 15.98
N ALA A 76 0.20 5.22 16.58
CA ALA A 76 1.40 4.67 15.94
C ALA A 76 1.08 3.86 14.67
N LEU A 77 0.02 3.05 14.69
CA LEU A 77 -0.40 2.26 13.54
C LEU A 77 -0.93 3.16 12.41
N PHE A 78 -1.73 4.18 12.73
CA PHE A 78 -2.26 5.09 11.73
C PHE A 78 -1.16 5.98 11.13
N GLU A 79 -0.21 6.44 11.95
CA GLU A 79 0.97 7.14 11.45
C GLU A 79 1.77 6.29 10.46
N GLU A 80 2.07 5.04 10.82
CA GLU A 80 2.78 4.15 9.91
C GLU A 80 1.96 3.84 8.65
N LEU A 81 0.64 3.68 8.75
CA LEU A 81 -0.25 3.50 7.59
C LEU A 81 -0.17 4.70 6.64
N VAL A 82 -0.24 5.94 7.15
CA VAL A 82 -0.14 7.16 6.34
C VAL A 82 1.19 7.20 5.59
N TYR A 83 2.30 6.95 6.27
CA TYR A 83 3.61 6.95 5.63
C TYR A 83 3.77 5.83 4.61
N GLU A 84 3.30 4.62 4.92
CA GLU A 84 3.38 3.47 4.03
C GLU A 84 2.55 3.69 2.77
N LEU A 85 1.27 4.08 2.87
CA LEU A 85 0.40 4.27 1.71
C LEU A 85 0.90 5.41 0.81
N LYS A 86 1.25 6.58 1.38
CA LYS A 86 1.72 7.73 0.60
C LYS A 86 3.03 7.43 -0.12
N SER A 87 3.99 6.81 0.58
CA SER A 87 5.28 6.47 -0.02
C SER A 87 5.20 5.34 -1.03
N HIS A 88 4.32 4.36 -0.80
CA HIS A 88 4.05 3.25 -1.71
C HIS A 88 3.48 3.76 -3.03
N ALA A 89 2.33 4.46 -2.98
CA ALA A 89 1.66 4.98 -4.17
C ALA A 89 2.61 5.86 -5.00
N ALA A 90 3.28 6.83 -4.37
CA ALA A 90 4.20 7.72 -5.08
C ALA A 90 5.43 7.01 -5.68
N ALA A 91 5.90 5.93 -5.07
CA ALA A 91 7.00 5.14 -5.60
C ALA A 91 6.55 4.22 -6.74
N GLU A 92 5.37 3.63 -6.62
CA GLU A 92 4.76 2.79 -7.64
C GLU A 92 4.45 3.57 -8.92
N GLU A 93 3.89 4.78 -8.78
CA GLU A 93 3.64 5.68 -9.90
C GLU A 93 4.90 5.94 -10.74
N GLN A 94 6.04 6.09 -10.06
CA GLN A 94 7.31 6.38 -10.71
C GLN A 94 8.00 5.13 -11.25
N ALA A 95 7.86 3.98 -10.58
CA ALA A 95 8.50 2.74 -10.96
C ALA A 95 7.70 1.98 -12.02
N LEU A 96 6.45 1.64 -11.71
CA LEU A 96 5.59 0.77 -12.52
C LEU A 96 4.76 1.59 -13.49
N TRP A 97 3.88 2.46 -12.98
CA TRP A 97 2.85 3.12 -13.78
C TRP A 97 3.46 4.05 -14.84
N SER A 98 4.55 4.76 -14.54
CA SER A 98 5.27 5.58 -15.52
C SER A 98 5.71 4.81 -16.77
N THR A 99 5.98 3.50 -16.63
CA THR A 99 6.43 2.64 -17.72
C THR A 99 5.26 2.01 -18.46
N VAL A 100 4.31 1.41 -17.75
CA VAL A 100 3.17 0.74 -18.39
C VAL A 100 2.17 1.72 -18.99
N LEU A 101 2.15 2.99 -18.56
CA LEU A 101 1.36 4.06 -19.17
C LEU A 101 1.71 4.28 -20.65
N ARG A 102 2.94 3.97 -21.07
CA ARG A 102 3.39 4.13 -22.47
C ARG A 102 2.84 3.06 -23.42
N ASN A 103 2.33 1.94 -22.91
CA ASN A 103 1.73 0.90 -23.73
C ASN A 103 0.20 1.09 -23.80
N PRO A 104 -0.39 1.25 -25.01
CA PRO A 104 -1.83 1.43 -25.18
C PRO A 104 -2.70 0.36 -24.52
N GLU A 105 -2.23 -0.89 -24.44
CA GLU A 105 -3.00 -2.00 -23.86
C GLU A 105 -3.14 -1.89 -22.34
N THR A 106 -2.18 -1.22 -21.68
CA THR A 106 -2.15 -1.05 -20.21
C THR A 106 -2.35 0.41 -19.77
N THR A 107 -2.56 1.34 -20.71
CA THR A 107 -2.72 2.77 -20.41
C THR A 107 -3.89 3.04 -19.46
N GLU A 108 -5.03 2.36 -19.67
CA GLU A 108 -6.21 2.59 -18.83
C GLU A 108 -6.01 2.06 -17.41
N PHE A 109 -5.34 0.92 -17.21
CA PHE A 109 -4.97 0.44 -15.88
C PHE A 109 -4.10 1.44 -15.13
N ALA A 110 -3.06 1.97 -15.78
CA ALA A 110 -2.19 2.96 -15.17
C ALA A 110 -2.94 4.26 -14.80
N ARG A 111 -3.87 4.72 -15.65
CA ARG A 111 -4.68 5.92 -15.36
C ARG A 111 -5.62 5.69 -14.18
N HIS A 112 -6.24 4.52 -14.13
CA HIS A 112 -7.17 4.14 -13.07
C HIS A 112 -6.44 4.04 -11.73
N ALA A 113 -5.34 3.28 -11.64
CA ALA A 113 -4.54 3.15 -10.41
C ALA A 113 -4.05 4.50 -9.87
N VAL A 114 -3.51 5.36 -10.74
CA VAL A 114 -3.06 6.72 -10.35
C VAL A 114 -4.23 7.61 -9.88
N ALA A 115 -5.42 7.44 -10.45
CA ALA A 115 -6.61 8.17 -10.00
C ALA A 115 -7.05 7.71 -8.60
N GLU A 116 -7.08 6.39 -8.36
CA GLU A 116 -7.40 5.82 -7.06
C GLU A 116 -6.40 6.23 -5.98
N HIS A 117 -5.10 6.26 -6.29
CA HIS A 117 -4.07 6.78 -5.38
C HIS A 117 -4.38 8.19 -4.89
N LYS A 118 -4.82 9.07 -5.79
CA LYS A 118 -5.17 10.45 -5.45
C LYS A 118 -6.39 10.51 -4.53
N ASP A 119 -7.38 9.65 -4.75
CA ASP A 119 -8.57 9.60 -3.90
C ASP A 119 -8.24 9.03 -2.52
N ILE A 120 -7.39 8.00 -2.45
CA ILE A 120 -6.85 7.46 -1.20
C ILE A 120 -6.04 8.52 -0.43
N ASP A 121 -5.18 9.32 -1.09
CA ASP A 121 -4.42 10.42 -0.43
C ASP A 121 -5.37 11.45 0.21
N LYS A 122 -6.47 11.80 -0.47
CA LYS A 122 -7.50 12.69 0.11
C LYS A 122 -8.18 12.09 1.33
N MET A 123 -8.49 10.78 1.31
CA MET A 123 -9.10 10.10 2.45
C MET A 123 -8.14 10.04 3.65
N LEU A 124 -6.85 9.84 3.40
CA LEU A 124 -5.82 9.92 4.45
C LEU A 124 -5.70 11.33 5.02
N ASP A 125 -5.72 12.36 4.17
CA ASP A 125 -5.70 13.76 4.61
C ASP A 125 -6.95 14.10 5.45
N ASP A 126 -8.13 13.60 5.08
CA ASP A 126 -9.36 13.74 5.86
C ASP A 126 -9.26 13.12 7.25
N LEU A 127 -8.74 11.89 7.34
CA LEU A 127 -8.54 11.21 8.61
C LEU A 127 -7.49 11.90 9.48
N THR A 128 -6.43 12.44 8.88
CA THR A 128 -5.36 13.17 9.57
C THR A 128 -5.85 14.50 10.14
N ALA A 129 -6.85 15.13 9.51
CA ALA A 129 -7.46 16.37 9.99
C ALA A 129 -8.44 16.18 11.16
N ARG A 130 -8.75 14.94 11.55
CA ARG A 130 -9.86 14.62 12.46
C ARG A 130 -9.38 13.95 13.76
N ASP A 131 -10.19 14.12 14.81
CA ASP A 131 -9.94 13.47 16.09
C ASP A 131 -10.26 11.97 16.03
N MET A 132 -9.21 11.14 16.03
CA MET A 132 -9.30 9.68 16.00
C MET A 132 -9.98 9.05 17.22
N GLY A 133 -10.20 9.81 18.29
CA GLY A 133 -11.01 9.36 19.43
C GLY A 133 -12.52 9.32 19.15
N LYS A 134 -12.98 9.88 18.03
CA LYS A 134 -14.42 9.98 17.72
C LYS A 134 -14.91 8.79 16.91
N LYS A 135 -16.15 8.35 17.17
CA LYS A 135 -16.84 7.31 16.37
C LYS A 135 -16.84 7.64 14.87
N LYS A 136 -17.08 8.91 14.52
CA LYS A 136 -17.12 9.39 13.13
C LYS A 136 -15.78 9.22 12.39
N TRP A 137 -14.65 9.15 13.12
CA TRP A 137 -13.35 8.84 12.54
C TRP A 137 -13.26 7.37 12.12
N MET A 138 -13.76 6.45 12.96
CA MET A 138 -13.80 5.02 12.61
C MET A 138 -14.71 4.74 11.41
N GLU A 139 -15.80 5.48 11.26
CA GLU A 139 -16.68 5.39 10.06
C GLU A 139 -15.89 5.74 8.79
N ARG A 140 -15.14 6.84 8.79
CA ARG A 140 -14.26 7.25 7.66
C ARG A 140 -13.10 6.29 7.44
N PHE A 141 -12.54 5.76 8.52
CA PHE A 141 -11.48 4.78 8.43
C PHE A 141 -11.98 3.49 7.78
N ALA A 142 -13.22 3.09 8.07
CA ALA A 142 -13.86 1.96 7.41
C ALA A 142 -14.04 2.21 5.89
N ASP A 143 -14.41 3.43 5.50
CA ASP A 143 -14.48 3.83 4.08
C ASP A 143 -13.09 3.76 3.43
N LEU A 144 -12.04 4.35 4.04
CA LEU A 144 -10.66 4.27 3.54
C LEU A 144 -10.23 2.81 3.38
N LYS A 145 -10.48 1.98 4.39
CA LYS A 145 -10.15 0.56 4.36
C LYS A 145 -10.86 -0.14 3.21
N HIS A 146 -12.13 0.17 2.96
CA HIS A 146 -12.88 -0.43 1.86
C HIS A 146 -12.26 -0.09 0.51
N GLU A 147 -12.08 1.21 0.23
CA GLU A 147 -11.50 1.71 -1.02
C GLU A 147 -10.07 1.18 -1.23
N TYR A 148 -9.23 1.25 -0.21
CA TYR A 148 -7.85 0.77 -0.30
C TYR A 148 -7.76 -0.74 -0.58
N LEU A 149 -8.61 -1.55 0.08
CA LEU A 149 -8.63 -3.00 -0.14
C LEU A 149 -9.22 -3.40 -1.50
N HIS A 150 -10.11 -2.56 -2.06
CA HIS A 150 -10.62 -2.72 -3.41
C HIS A 150 -9.50 -2.43 -4.43
N HIS A 151 -8.86 -1.27 -4.33
CA HIS A 151 -7.74 -0.85 -5.16
C HIS A 151 -6.63 -1.91 -5.25
N ILE A 152 -6.04 -2.33 -4.13
CA ILE A 152 -4.94 -3.32 -4.16
C ILE A 152 -5.39 -4.72 -4.61
N ARG A 153 -6.70 -5.01 -4.62
CA ARG A 153 -7.22 -6.27 -5.19
C ARG A 153 -7.23 -6.20 -6.71
N GLU A 154 -7.69 -5.09 -7.28
CA GLU A 154 -7.67 -4.88 -8.74
C GLU A 154 -6.23 -4.91 -9.25
N GLU A 155 -5.30 -4.26 -8.53
CA GLU A 155 -3.88 -4.34 -8.83
C GLU A 155 -3.36 -5.77 -8.85
N GLU A 156 -3.55 -6.51 -7.75
CA GLU A 156 -2.99 -7.86 -7.59
C GLU A 156 -3.56 -8.91 -8.54
N GLN A 157 -4.82 -8.79 -8.93
CA GLN A 157 -5.54 -9.82 -9.68
C GLN A 157 -5.70 -9.49 -11.16
N GLU A 158 -5.61 -8.21 -11.54
CA GLU A 158 -5.87 -7.77 -12.90
C GLU A 158 -4.70 -6.94 -13.43
N GLN A 159 -4.42 -5.79 -12.82
CA GLN A 159 -3.53 -4.80 -13.42
C GLN A 159 -2.07 -5.24 -13.42
N PHE A 160 -1.59 -5.88 -12.35
CA PHE A 160 -0.24 -6.45 -12.29
C PHE A 160 -0.09 -7.64 -13.23
N VAL A 161 -1.14 -8.47 -13.36
CA VAL A 161 -1.14 -9.64 -14.24
C VAL A 161 -1.05 -9.20 -15.70
N GLU A 162 -1.79 -8.18 -16.12
CA GLU A 162 -1.69 -7.64 -17.48
C GLU A 162 -0.36 -6.91 -17.70
N SER A 163 0.12 -6.17 -16.72
CA SER A 163 1.41 -5.47 -16.77
C SER A 163 2.59 -6.45 -16.89
N GLU A 164 2.55 -7.59 -16.19
CA GLU A 164 3.62 -8.59 -16.24
C GLU A 164 3.86 -9.12 -17.65
N LYS A 165 2.79 -9.31 -18.44
CA LYS A 165 2.85 -9.88 -19.80
C LYS A 165 3.67 -9.05 -20.77
N ILE A 166 3.77 -7.74 -20.53
CA ILE A 166 4.45 -6.80 -21.43
C ILE A 166 5.85 -6.39 -20.93
N LEU A 167 6.27 -6.87 -19.75
CA LEU A 167 7.52 -6.49 -19.11
C LEU A 167 8.54 -7.64 -19.15
N THR A 168 9.77 -7.34 -19.55
CA THR A 168 10.86 -8.30 -19.44
C THR A 168 11.31 -8.45 -17.98
N GLU A 169 12.02 -9.54 -17.66
CA GLU A 169 12.57 -9.70 -16.31
C GLU A 169 13.56 -8.57 -15.95
N ALA A 170 14.29 -8.03 -16.94
CA ALA A 170 15.18 -6.89 -16.73
C ALA A 170 14.39 -5.62 -16.37
N ASP A 171 13.24 -5.38 -17.01
CA ASP A 171 12.35 -4.26 -16.67
C ASP A 171 11.85 -4.39 -15.23
N ARG A 172 11.34 -5.57 -14.86
CA ARG A 172 10.79 -5.81 -13.52
C ARG A 172 11.84 -5.67 -12.41
N GLN A 173 13.07 -6.08 -12.67
CA GLN A 173 14.17 -5.86 -11.72
C GLN A 173 14.58 -4.40 -11.63
N HIS A 174 14.66 -3.69 -12.76
CA HIS A 174 14.94 -2.26 -12.76
C HIS A 174 13.86 -1.47 -12.00
N MET A 175 12.58 -1.81 -12.24
CA MET A 175 11.45 -1.20 -11.53
C MET A 175 11.52 -1.42 -10.03
N ARG A 176 11.92 -2.62 -9.59
CA ARG A 176 12.13 -2.91 -8.17
C ARG A 176 13.17 -1.98 -7.55
N ASP A 177 14.30 -1.79 -8.21
CA ASP A 177 15.36 -0.90 -7.73
C ASP A 177 14.89 0.58 -7.67
N VAL A 178 14.13 1.01 -8.69
CA VAL A 178 13.52 2.34 -8.71
C VAL A 178 12.52 2.49 -7.56
N PHE A 179 11.65 1.52 -7.36
CA PHE A 179 10.63 1.52 -6.31
C PHE A 179 11.26 1.61 -4.92
N GLU A 180 12.28 0.81 -4.61
CA GLU A 180 12.92 0.84 -3.28
C GLU A 180 13.56 2.20 -2.98
N ARG A 181 14.27 2.76 -3.97
CA ARG A 181 14.86 4.09 -3.84
C ARG A 181 13.77 5.14 -3.64
N ARG A 182 12.74 5.15 -4.50
CA ARG A 182 11.67 6.15 -4.43
C ARG A 182 10.86 6.01 -3.15
N LYS A 183 10.45 4.81 -2.75
CA LYS A 183 9.69 4.60 -1.51
C LYS A 183 10.48 5.12 -0.30
N THR A 184 11.78 4.85 -0.23
CA THR A 184 12.63 5.38 0.84
C THR A 184 12.62 6.91 0.89
N GLU A 185 12.82 7.55 -0.26
CA GLU A 185 12.84 9.02 -0.36
C GLU A 185 11.45 9.64 -0.10
N GLU A 186 10.38 9.04 -0.63
CA GLU A 186 9.01 9.52 -0.42
C GLU A 186 8.56 9.33 1.02
N LYS A 187 8.92 8.21 1.66
CA LYS A 187 8.63 8.01 3.09
C LYS A 187 9.31 9.04 3.96
N ALA A 188 10.56 9.41 3.64
CA ALA A 188 11.28 10.46 4.37
C ALA A 188 10.69 11.87 4.15
N ARG A 189 9.95 12.09 3.05
CA ARG A 189 9.29 13.36 2.73
C ARG A 189 7.83 13.42 3.18
N ALA A 190 7.20 12.28 3.45
CA ALA A 190 5.81 12.20 3.83
C ALA A 190 5.57 12.95 5.15
N GLU A 191 4.58 13.83 5.17
CA GLU A 191 4.18 14.58 6.36
C GLU A 191 2.85 14.04 6.89
N LEU A 192 2.77 13.85 8.22
CA LEU A 192 1.52 13.61 8.93
C LEU A 192 0.82 14.95 9.26
N LYS A 193 0.59 15.77 8.24
CA LYS A 193 -0.11 17.05 8.39
C LYS A 193 -1.33 17.07 7.49
N PRO A 194 -2.48 17.54 7.99
CA PRO A 194 -3.63 17.73 7.13
C PRO A 194 -3.31 18.82 6.10
N LYS A 195 -3.34 18.45 4.81
CA LYS A 195 -3.23 19.42 3.70
C LYS A 195 -4.53 20.20 3.48
N LEU A 196 -5.62 19.75 4.11
CA LEU A 196 -6.97 20.30 4.00
C LEU A 196 -7.45 20.74 5.39
N LYS A 197 -8.15 21.87 5.49
CA LYS A 197 -8.89 22.20 6.72
C LYS A 197 -10.16 21.37 6.76
N VAL A 198 -10.63 21.01 7.96
CA VAL A 198 -11.88 20.25 8.13
C VAL A 198 -13.07 20.96 7.44
N GLU A 199 -13.04 22.28 7.35
CA GLU A 199 -14.04 23.12 6.65
C GLU A 199 -14.02 22.96 5.11
N ASP A 200 -12.88 22.56 4.55
CA ASP A 200 -12.68 22.38 3.11
C ASP A 200 -13.04 20.95 2.65
N ILE A 201 -13.34 20.06 3.60
CA ILE A 201 -13.70 18.66 3.37
C ILE A 201 -15.20 18.49 3.64
N ALA A 202 -15.99 18.92 2.65
CA ALA A 202 -17.45 18.83 2.64
C ALA A 202 -17.93 17.38 2.57
#